data_AF-A0A376WBD5-F1
#
_entry.id   AF-A0A376WBD5-F1
#
_cell.length_a   1.000
_cell.length_b   1.000
_cell.length_c   1.000
_cell.angle_alpha   90.00
_cell.angle_beta   90.00
_cell.angle_gamma   90.00
#
_symmetry.space_group_name_H-M   'P 1'
#
loop_
_entity.id
_entity.type
_entity.pdbx_description
1 polymer ?
#
loop_
_entity_poly.entity_id
_entity_poly.type
_entity_poly.pdbx_seq_one_letter_code
_entity_poly.pdbx_strand_id
1 'polypeptide(L)'
;MSGLNGRFYGIGSTTNTPGFFLSTSIKDKGKIVGVVVVKISLNEIEKAWSEGPENIIVNDEHGIIFLSSKSPWRMRTLQPLPVQAKQKLQSTRQYSLDNLLPADYYPCFTVSNFTFLKDKKRTILLIPAVLYATNRHSRV
;
A
#
# COMPACT_ATOMS: atom_id res chain seq x y z
N MET A 1 15.68 6.22 25.16
CA MET A 1 15.70 5.14 24.15
C MET A 1 15.74 3.81 24.89
N SER A 2 14.67 3.02 24.83
CA SER A 2 14.47 1.80 25.64
C SER A 2 15.22 0.56 25.12
N GLY A 3 16.06 0.68 24.08
CA GLY A 3 16.81 -0.42 23.48
C GLY A 3 15.95 -1.48 22.78
N LEU A 4 14.69 -1.15 22.51
CA LEU A 4 13.73 -2.02 21.84
C LEU A 4 13.98 -2.10 20.33
N ASN A 5 13.51 -3.19 19.71
CA ASN A 5 13.56 -3.37 18.27
C ASN A 5 12.72 -2.31 17.57
N GLY A 6 13.29 -1.65 16.56
CA GLY A 6 12.62 -0.68 15.72
C GLY A 6 12.23 -1.27 14.36
N ARG A 7 11.11 -0.79 13.82
CA ARG A 7 10.65 -1.06 12.46
C ARG A 7 10.19 0.24 11.83
N PHE A 8 10.65 0.52 10.62
CA PHE A 8 10.34 1.78 9.95
C PHE A 8 10.37 1.59 8.43
N TYR A 9 9.32 2.02 7.73
CA TYR A 9 9.38 2.21 6.29
C TYR A 9 9.80 3.65 6.01
N GLY A 10 10.70 3.87 5.04
CA GLY A 10 11.03 5.21 4.61
C GLY A 10 11.78 5.26 3.30
N ILE A 11 11.94 6.47 2.76
CA ILE A 11 12.79 6.74 1.62
C ILE A 11 14.18 7.09 2.15
N GLY A 12 15.19 6.28 1.79
CA GLY A 12 16.56 6.50 2.28
C GLY A 12 17.11 7.84 1.79
N SER A 13 17.65 8.65 2.70
CA SER A 13 18.18 9.99 2.36
C SER A 13 19.40 9.96 1.43
N THR A 14 20.18 8.88 1.44
CA THR A 14 21.39 8.74 0.60
C THR A 14 21.06 8.20 -0.79
N THR A 15 20.25 7.14 -0.87
CA THR A 15 19.97 6.45 -2.15
C THR A 15 18.69 6.92 -2.81
N ASN A 16 17.87 7.70 -2.11
CA ASN A 16 16.51 8.06 -2.48
C ASN A 16 15.63 6.84 -2.85
N THR A 17 15.99 5.66 -2.35
CA THR A 17 15.24 4.42 -2.59
C THR A 17 14.43 4.03 -1.35
N PRO A 18 13.15 3.68 -1.51
CA PRO A 18 12.34 3.08 -0.46
C PRO A 18 13.00 1.86 0.18
N GLY A 19 12.74 1.66 1.46
CA GLY A 19 13.16 0.44 2.15
C GLY A 19 12.45 0.25 3.48
N PHE A 20 12.46 -1.00 3.94
CA PHE A 20 12.02 -1.35 5.29
C PHE A 20 13.25 -1.49 6.18
N PHE A 21 13.33 -0.67 7.21
CA PHE A 21 14.43 -0.59 8.15
C PHE A 21 14.07 -1.37 9.42
N LEU A 22 14.91 -2.33 9.76
CA LEU A 22 14.86 -3.06 11.02
C LEU A 22 16.06 -2.63 11.87
N SER A 23 15.83 -2.30 13.13
CA SER A 23 16.90 -1.88 14.01
C SER A 23 16.86 -2.58 15.36
N THR A 24 18.04 -2.79 15.94
CA THR A 24 18.16 -3.26 17.32
C THR A 24 19.35 -2.62 18.01
N SER A 25 19.27 -2.52 19.34
CA SER A 25 20.33 -1.91 20.14
C SER A 25 21.51 -2.86 20.33
N ILE A 26 22.72 -2.31 20.24
CA ILE A 26 23.95 -2.99 20.64
C ILE A 26 24.19 -2.65 22.11
N LYS A 27 24.38 -3.67 22.94
CA LYS A 27 24.61 -3.50 24.38
C LYS A 27 26.00 -4.00 24.76
N ASP A 28 26.70 -3.21 25.57
CA ASP A 28 27.92 -3.62 26.27
C ASP A 28 27.70 -3.45 27.78
N LYS A 29 27.95 -4.51 28.56
CA LYS A 29 27.74 -4.55 30.02
C LYS A 29 26.37 -3.97 30.47
N GLY A 30 25.32 -4.28 29.72
CA GLY A 30 23.95 -3.81 29.99
C GLY A 30 23.65 -2.37 29.56
N LYS A 31 24.63 -1.62 29.07
CA LYS A 31 24.45 -0.26 28.54
C LYS A 31 24.31 -0.28 27.01
N ILE A 32 23.40 0.52 26.47
CA ILE A 32 23.26 0.69 25.02
C ILE A 32 24.45 1.53 24.52
N VAL A 33 25.26 0.96 23.64
CA VAL A 33 26.44 1.60 23.06
C VAL A 33 26.29 1.92 21.57
N GLY A 34 25.24 1.41 20.94
CA GLY A 34 24.96 1.68 19.53
C GLY A 34 23.67 1.05 19.05
N VAL A 35 23.44 1.13 17.74
CA VAL A 35 22.30 0.54 17.05
C VAL A 35 22.81 -0.08 15.75
N VAL A 36 22.41 -1.31 15.48
CA VAL A 36 22.54 -1.92 14.15
C VAL A 36 21.23 -1.73 13.40
N VAL A 37 21.32 -1.40 12.11
CA VAL A 37 20.18 -1.20 11.22
C VAL A 37 20.38 -2.00 9.95
N VAL A 38 19.37 -2.77 9.56
CA VAL A 38 19.31 -3.46 8.27
C VAL A 38 18.25 -2.79 7.41
N LYS A 39 18.61 -2.43 6.17
CA LYS A 39 17.66 -1.96 5.15
C LYS A 39 17.32 -3.11 4.22
N ILE A 40 16.04 -3.45 4.17
CA ILE A 40 15.49 -4.42 3.22
C ILE A 40 14.96 -3.64 2.02
N SER A 41 15.51 -3.93 0.84
CA SER A 41 14.95 -3.44 -0.42
C SER A 41 13.62 -4.14 -0.69
N LEU A 42 12.60 -3.37 -1.06
CA LEU A 42 11.28 -3.90 -1.38
C LEU A 42 11.05 -3.99 -2.90
N ASN A 43 12.01 -3.54 -3.71
CA ASN A 43 11.89 -3.47 -5.16
C ASN A 43 11.68 -4.86 -5.79
N GLU A 44 12.33 -5.90 -5.27
CA GLU A 44 12.20 -7.26 -5.81
C GLU A 44 10.81 -7.84 -5.55
N ILE A 45 10.26 -7.61 -4.35
CA ILE A 45 8.90 -8.01 -3.99
C ILE A 45 7.89 -7.30 -4.90
N GLU A 46 8.06 -5.99 -5.06
CA GLU A 46 7.16 -5.17 -5.88
C GLU A 46 7.24 -5.55 -7.37
N LYS A 47 8.44 -5.86 -7.86
CA LYS A 47 8.65 -6.37 -9.22
C LYS A 47 7.92 -7.71 -9.42
N ALA A 48 8.13 -8.67 -8.52
CA ALA A 48 7.47 -9.97 -8.60
C ALA A 48 5.94 -9.84 -8.61
N TRP A 49 5.38 -8.94 -7.79
CA TRP A 49 3.93 -8.68 -7.80
C TRP A 49 3.45 -7.99 -9.07
N SER A 50 4.26 -7.12 -9.66
CA SER A 50 3.88 -6.41 -10.89
C SER A 50 3.77 -7.33 -12.12
N GLU A 51 4.48 -8.46 -12.10
CA GLU A 51 4.47 -9.50 -13.13
C GLU A 51 3.28 -10.47 -12.97
N GLY A 52 2.70 -10.55 -11.76
CA GLY A 52 1.54 -11.38 -11.45
C GLY A 52 0.20 -10.76 -11.89
N PRO A 53 -0.84 -11.60 -12.08
CA PRO A 53 -2.19 -11.12 -12.38
C PRO A 53 -2.87 -10.44 -11.18
N GLU A 54 -2.35 -10.61 -9.96
CA GLU A 54 -2.97 -10.13 -8.74
C GLU A 54 -2.81 -8.61 -8.55
N ASN A 55 -3.87 -8.02 -8.01
CA ASN A 55 -3.86 -6.64 -7.55
C ASN A 55 -3.51 -6.61 -6.07
N ILE A 56 -2.28 -6.25 -5.76
CA ILE A 56 -1.73 -6.25 -4.40
C ILE A 56 -1.40 -4.80 -4.01
N ILE A 57 -1.78 -4.43 -2.79
CA ILE A 57 -1.38 -3.18 -2.15
C ILE A 57 -0.96 -3.48 -0.71
N VAL A 58 0.00 -2.73 -0.21
CA VAL A 58 0.34 -2.70 1.21
C VAL A 58 0.34 -1.25 1.66
N ASN A 59 -0.44 -0.95 2.70
CA ASN A 59 -0.56 0.38 3.27
C ASN A 59 -0.11 0.43 4.73
N ASP A 60 0.29 1.62 5.18
CA ASP A 60 0.58 1.88 6.59
C ASP A 60 -0.68 2.19 7.41
N GLU A 61 -0.50 2.50 8.70
CA GLU A 61 -1.60 2.84 9.61
C GLU A 61 -2.41 4.09 9.20
N HIS A 62 -1.86 4.92 8.32
CA HIS A 62 -2.51 6.13 7.79
C HIS A 62 -3.19 5.87 6.45
N GLY A 63 -3.11 4.65 5.93
CA GLY A 63 -3.67 4.27 4.64
C GLY A 63 -2.84 4.75 3.45
N ILE A 64 -1.55 5.03 3.63
CA ILE A 64 -0.64 5.36 2.53
C ILE A 64 -0.14 4.06 1.91
N ILE A 65 -0.42 3.86 0.62
CA ILE A 65 0.04 2.70 -0.14
C ILE A 65 1.53 2.85 -0.43
N PHE A 66 2.37 2.07 0.25
CA PHE A 66 3.81 2.17 0.11
C PHE A 66 4.44 1.07 -0.75
N LEU A 67 3.72 -0.03 -0.96
CA LEU A 67 3.99 -1.04 -1.99
C LEU A 67 2.72 -1.32 -2.80
N SER A 68 2.89 -1.61 -4.09
CA SER A 68 1.80 -2.03 -4.94
C SER A 68 2.26 -2.85 -6.14
N SER A 69 1.45 -3.79 -6.60
CA SER A 69 1.65 -4.45 -7.90
C SER A 69 1.45 -3.50 -9.10
N LYS A 70 0.81 -2.33 -8.91
CA LYS A 70 0.58 -1.34 -9.96
C LYS A 70 1.20 0.00 -9.56
N SER A 71 2.19 0.46 -10.34
CA SER A 71 2.89 1.72 -10.09
C SER A 71 1.97 2.94 -9.84
N PRO A 72 0.84 3.13 -10.55
CA PRO A 72 -0.03 4.28 -10.31
C PRO A 72 -0.68 4.35 -8.92
N TRP A 73 -0.75 3.23 -8.20
CA TRP A 73 -1.31 3.15 -6.84
C TRP A 73 -0.27 3.48 -5.76
N ARG A 74 1.02 3.43 -6.09
CA ARG A 74 2.10 3.72 -5.15
C ARG A 74 2.08 5.20 -4.73
N MET A 75 2.34 5.46 -3.44
CA MET A 75 2.30 6.80 -2.84
C MET A 75 0.92 7.48 -2.98
N ARG A 76 -0.14 6.69 -3.08
CA ARG A 76 -1.53 7.16 -2.97
C ARG A 76 -2.10 6.80 -1.62
N THR A 77 -3.18 7.48 -1.24
CA THR A 77 -3.86 7.21 0.03
C THR A 77 -5.20 6.52 -0.19
N LEU A 78 -5.56 5.56 0.67
CA LEU A 78 -6.85 4.86 0.59
C LEU A 78 -8.04 5.80 0.80
N GLN A 79 -7.81 6.85 1.60
CA GLN A 79 -8.74 7.92 1.92
C GLN A 79 -7.96 9.24 2.13
N PRO A 80 -8.62 10.40 2.12
CA PRO A 80 -7.96 11.65 2.49
C PRO A 80 -7.31 11.55 3.87
N LEU A 81 -6.05 11.99 3.99
CA LEU A 81 -5.34 11.95 5.27
C LEU A 81 -5.96 12.93 6.28
N PRO A 82 -6.28 12.49 7.50
CA PRO A 82 -6.72 13.39 8.56
C PRO A 82 -5.59 14.34 8.98
N VAL A 83 -5.95 15.49 9.54
CA VAL A 83 -4.99 16.55 9.93
C VAL A 83 -3.89 16.02 10.85
N GLN A 84 -4.25 15.18 11.82
CA GLN A 84 -3.32 14.58 12.78
C GLN A 84 -2.28 13.68 12.08
N ALA A 85 -2.70 12.90 11.07
CA ALA A 85 -1.78 12.08 10.29
C ALA A 85 -0.81 12.97 9.50
N LYS A 86 -1.30 14.04 8.86
CA LYS A 86 -0.44 14.99 8.14
C LYS A 86 0.62 15.61 9.07
N GLN A 87 0.24 16.03 10.27
CA GLN A 87 1.17 16.58 11.28
C GLN A 87 2.21 15.54 11.70
N LYS A 88 1.80 14.29 11.93
CA LYS A 88 2.71 13.20 12.28
C LYS A 88 3.72 12.93 11.17
N LEU A 89 3.25 12.86 9.93
CA LEU A 89 4.08 12.63 8.75
C LEU A 89 5.04 13.78 8.46
N GLN A 90 4.64 15.04 8.71
CA GLN A 90 5.55 16.19 8.65
C GLN A 90 6.68 16.08 9.68
N SER A 91 6.37 15.64 10.91
CA SER A 91 7.37 15.51 11.97
C SER A 91 8.38 14.38 11.71
N THR A 92 7.90 13.27 11.14
CA THR A 92 8.73 12.08 10.88
C THR A 92 9.47 12.16 9.54
N ARG A 93 9.03 13.02 8.62
CA ARG A 93 9.54 13.14 7.25
C ARG A 93 9.54 11.79 6.50
N GLN A 94 8.66 10.88 6.90
CA GLN A 94 8.58 9.55 6.33
C GLN A 94 8.11 9.57 4.86
N TYR A 95 7.23 10.52 4.53
CA TYR A 95 6.74 10.77 3.18
C TYR A 95 6.72 12.27 2.87
N SER A 96 6.84 12.62 1.59
CA SER A 96 6.57 13.97 1.13
C SER A 96 5.06 14.17 0.96
N LEU A 97 4.46 15.10 1.69
CA LEU A 97 3.01 15.29 1.69
C LEU A 97 2.45 15.84 0.37
N ASP A 98 3.25 16.59 -0.38
CA ASP A 98 2.79 17.32 -1.57
C ASP A 98 2.24 16.39 -2.67
N ASN A 99 2.62 15.11 -2.62
CA ASN A 99 2.24 14.11 -3.62
C ASN A 99 1.26 13.05 -3.10
N LEU A 100 0.84 13.13 -1.82
CA LEU A 100 -0.08 12.16 -1.23
C LEU A 100 -1.54 12.54 -1.50
N LEU A 101 -2.03 12.15 -2.67
CA LEU A 101 -3.43 12.26 -3.04
C LEU A 101 -4.13 10.91 -2.84
N PRO A 102 -5.45 10.92 -2.56
CA PRO A 102 -6.25 9.71 -2.59
C PRO A 102 -6.06 8.97 -3.91
N ALA A 103 -5.96 7.64 -3.85
CA ALA A 103 -5.96 6.83 -5.04
C ALA A 103 -7.29 7.03 -5.78
N ASP A 104 -7.22 7.29 -7.08
CA ASP A 104 -8.41 7.46 -7.91
C ASP A 104 -9.19 6.13 -8.01
N TYR A 105 -8.45 5.00 -8.03
CA TYR A 105 -9.00 3.65 -8.14
C TYR A 105 -8.08 2.62 -7.49
N TYR A 106 -8.64 1.70 -6.71
CA TYR A 106 -8.04 0.41 -6.35
C TYR A 106 -9.19 -0.60 -6.15
N PRO A 107 -9.00 -1.89 -6.47
CA PRO A 107 -10.06 -2.88 -6.29
C PRO A 107 -10.40 -3.01 -4.80
N CYS A 108 -11.65 -2.74 -4.45
CA CYS A 108 -12.16 -2.90 -3.09
C CYS A 108 -13.10 -4.11 -3.10
N PHE A 109 -12.55 -5.26 -2.69
CA PHE A 109 -13.18 -6.55 -2.41
C PHE A 109 -14.28 -7.08 -3.35
N THR A 110 -14.09 -8.33 -3.75
CA THR A 110 -15.06 -9.18 -4.44
C THR A 110 -15.96 -9.89 -3.43
N VAL A 111 -17.28 -9.84 -3.61
CA VAL A 111 -18.19 -10.79 -2.95
C VAL A 111 -18.68 -11.76 -4.02
N SER A 112 -18.30 -13.02 -3.90
CA SER A 112 -18.56 -14.06 -4.92
C SER A 112 -18.03 -13.64 -6.31
N ASN A 113 -18.91 -13.46 -7.29
CA ASN A 113 -18.55 -13.21 -8.71
C ASN A 113 -18.46 -11.71 -9.04
N PHE A 114 -18.60 -10.82 -8.05
CA PHE A 114 -18.79 -9.38 -8.27
C PHE A 114 -17.58 -8.58 -7.81
N THR A 115 -16.95 -7.85 -8.74
CA THR A 115 -15.89 -6.89 -8.42
C THR A 115 -16.50 -5.50 -8.20
N PHE A 116 -16.35 -4.95 -7.00
CA PHE A 116 -16.78 -3.59 -6.70
C PHE A 116 -15.64 -2.59 -6.93
N LEU A 117 -15.91 -1.59 -7.77
CA LEU A 117 -15.02 -0.45 -7.99
C LEU A 117 -15.66 0.78 -7.36
N LYS A 118 -14.89 1.54 -6.57
CA LYS A 118 -15.33 2.82 -6.03
C LYS A 118 -14.91 3.94 -6.97
N ASP A 119 -15.84 4.50 -7.72
CA ASP A 119 -15.66 5.72 -8.53
C ASP A 119 -16.18 6.94 -7.74
N LYS A 120 -15.41 8.03 -7.71
CA LYS A 120 -15.79 9.30 -7.07
C LYS A 120 -16.70 10.18 -7.95
N LYS A 121 -16.82 9.92 -9.26
CA LYS A 121 -17.55 10.78 -10.20
C LYS A 121 -18.87 10.20 -10.72
N ARG A 122 -19.16 8.92 -10.47
CA ARG A 122 -20.43 8.31 -10.91
C ARG A 122 -21.00 7.44 -9.80
N THR A 123 -22.25 7.73 -9.43
CA THR A 123 -23.15 6.81 -8.76
C THR A 123 -23.02 5.43 -9.40
N ILE A 124 -22.77 4.43 -8.55
CA ILE A 124 -22.80 2.97 -8.79
C ILE A 124 -23.51 2.62 -10.11
N LEU A 125 -22.75 2.27 -11.16
CA LEU A 125 -23.33 1.71 -12.38
C LEU A 125 -23.36 0.19 -12.25
N LEU A 126 -24.53 -0.35 -11.90
CA LEU A 126 -24.83 -1.77 -11.97
C LEU A 126 -24.91 -2.17 -13.45
N ILE A 127 -23.90 -2.85 -13.99
CA ILE A 127 -24.04 -3.57 -15.27
C ILE A 127 -24.13 -5.07 -14.95
N PRO A 128 -25.32 -5.69 -14.98
CA PRO A 128 -25.39 -7.13 -15.03
C PRO A 128 -24.99 -7.59 -16.44
N ALA A 129 -23.78 -8.13 -16.58
CA ALA A 129 -23.42 -8.92 -17.76
C ALA A 129 -24.00 -10.33 -17.57
N VAL A 130 -25.20 -10.56 -18.11
CA VAL A 130 -25.74 -11.91 -18.29
C VAL A 130 -25.51 -12.31 -19.76
N LEU A 131 -24.58 -13.23 -19.99
CA LEU A 131 -24.36 -14.02 -21.22
C LEU A 131 -24.03 -15.45 -20.71
N TYR A 132 -24.58 -16.59 -21.12
CA TYR A 132 -25.59 -17.08 -22.07
C TYR A 132 -26.16 -18.37 -21.43
N ALA A 133 -27.39 -18.83 -21.74
CA ALA A 133 -27.54 -19.92 -22.71
C ALA A 133 -28.97 -19.92 -23.30
N THR A 134 -29.01 -19.81 -24.62
CA THR A 134 -30.15 -20.10 -25.47
C THR A 134 -30.54 -21.57 -25.28
N ASN A 135 -31.79 -21.85 -24.96
CA ASN A 135 -32.37 -23.17 -25.22
C ASN A 135 -33.46 -23.00 -26.27
N ARG A 136 -33.06 -23.19 -27.53
CA ARG A 136 -33.95 -23.30 -28.68
C ARG A 136 -34.22 -24.78 -28.86
N HIS A 137 -35.38 -25.26 -28.41
CA HIS A 137 -35.95 -26.50 -28.93
C HIS A 137 -37.46 -26.33 -29.17
N SER A 138 -37.84 -26.85 -30.33
CA SER A 138 -39.01 -26.56 -31.14
C SER A 138 -40.37 -26.96 -30.55
N ARG A 139 -41.41 -26.28 -31.03
CA ARG A 139 -42.78 -26.79 -31.08
C ARG A 139 -42.82 -28.14 -31.80
N VAL A 140 -43.64 -29.06 -31.29
CA VAL A 140 -44.79 -29.65 -32.02
C VAL A 140 -45.95 -29.68 -31.04
#